data_AF-T1E156-F1
#
_entry.id   AF-T1E156-F1
#
_cell.length_a   1.000
_cell.length_b   1.000
_cell.length_c   1.000
_cell.angle_alpha   90.00
_cell.angle_beta   90.00
_cell.angle_gamma   90.00
#
_symmetry.space_group_name_H-M   'P 1'
#
loop_
_entity.id
_entity.type
_entity.pdbx_description
1 polymer ?
#
loop_
_entity_poly.entity_id
_entity_poly.type
_entity_poly.pdbx_seq_one_letter_code
_entity_poly.pdbx_strand_id
1 'polypeptide(L)'
;KLRQIQSKAEKSRGLWQPFTALLGDIPSVDVKRNVIVTISADKGLCGGINSTSVKTSRAVHKLNAGPDKENKYVILGEKAKVQLIRDSKQSIELCITELQKNPLNYTQVSAIADDILKNVQFDALRIVYNKFSSVVSFLPTVSTVLSPEIVERESEAGGKLGDLDSYEIEGGESKSEILQNLTEFQFS
;
A
#
# COMPACT_ATOMS: atom_id res chain seq x y z
N LYS A 1 -9.80 21.15 12.03
CA LYS A 1 -9.53 20.12 11.00
C LYS A 1 -8.93 18.85 11.59
N LEU A 2 -7.77 18.90 12.29
CA LEU A 2 -7.11 17.70 12.82
C LEU A 2 -8.01 16.83 13.70
N ARG A 3 -8.70 17.40 14.72
CA ARG A 3 -9.59 16.62 15.62
C ARG A 3 -10.68 15.81 14.89
N GLN A 4 -11.29 16.38 13.85
CA GLN A 4 -12.33 15.69 13.07
C GLN A 4 -11.74 14.56 12.22
N ILE A 5 -10.56 14.78 11.62
CA ILE A 5 -9.87 13.77 10.81
C ILE A 5 -9.29 12.67 11.69
N GLN A 6 -8.81 13.00 12.88
CA GLN A 6 -8.28 12.03 13.85
C GLN A 6 -9.31 10.97 14.19
N SER A 7 -10.53 11.36 14.57
CA SER A 7 -11.59 10.38 14.88
C SER A 7 -11.91 9.47 13.69
N LYS A 8 -11.88 10.00 12.45
CA LYS A 8 -12.06 9.18 11.24
C LYS A 8 -10.90 8.21 11.04
N ALA A 9 -9.66 8.68 11.19
CA ALA A 9 -8.46 7.88 11.02
C ALA A 9 -8.29 6.81 12.11
N GLU A 10 -8.79 7.04 13.32
CA GLU A 10 -8.80 6.04 14.39
C GLU A 10 -9.86 4.97 14.12
N LYS A 11 -11.07 5.37 13.69
CA LYS A 11 -12.15 4.43 13.34
C LYS A 11 -11.79 3.54 12.16
N SER A 12 -11.04 4.04 11.17
CA SER A 12 -10.64 3.24 10.00
C SER A 12 -9.59 2.16 10.33
N ARG A 13 -8.86 2.27 11.45
CA ARG A 13 -7.83 1.28 11.82
C ARG A 13 -8.38 -0.12 12.06
N GLY A 14 -9.61 -0.21 12.57
CA GLY A 14 -10.24 -1.50 12.87
C GLY A 14 -10.51 -2.36 11.64
N LEU A 15 -10.64 -1.73 10.45
CA LEU A 15 -10.91 -2.46 9.21
C LEU A 15 -9.68 -3.20 8.69
N TRP A 16 -8.48 -2.60 8.80
CA TRP A 16 -7.24 -3.16 8.27
C TRP A 16 -6.63 -4.26 9.16
N GLN A 17 -6.87 -4.21 10.47
CA GLN A 17 -6.27 -5.13 11.44
C GLN A 17 -6.58 -6.62 11.16
N PRO A 18 -7.82 -7.02 10.84
CA PRO A 18 -8.14 -8.40 10.47
C PRO A 18 -7.35 -8.88 9.26
N PHE A 19 -7.21 -8.06 8.21
CA PHE A 19 -6.43 -8.43 7.03
C PHE A 19 -4.96 -8.65 7.36
N THR A 20 -4.36 -7.79 8.19
CA THR A 20 -2.97 -8.01 8.63
C THR A 20 -2.82 -9.24 9.53
N ALA A 21 -3.84 -9.55 10.34
CA ALA A 21 -3.82 -10.74 11.18
C ALA A 21 -3.93 -12.02 10.34
N LEU A 22 -4.74 -11.99 9.27
CA LEU A 22 -5.02 -13.13 8.42
C LEU A 22 -3.96 -13.34 7.32
N LEU A 23 -3.62 -12.28 6.58
CA LEU A 23 -2.68 -12.32 5.45
C LEU A 23 -1.26 -11.90 5.85
N GLY A 24 -1.06 -11.39 7.06
CA GLY A 24 0.24 -10.89 7.51
C GLY A 24 0.65 -9.55 6.89
N ASP A 25 1.84 -9.10 7.27
CA ASP A 25 2.61 -8.04 6.60
C ASP A 25 4.03 -8.61 6.41
N ILE A 26 4.40 -8.88 5.16
CA ILE A 26 5.66 -9.56 4.81
C ILE A 26 6.57 -8.59 4.05
N PRO A 27 7.21 -7.62 4.73
CA PRO A 27 8.04 -6.62 4.07
C PRO A 27 9.33 -7.21 3.47
N SER A 28 9.76 -8.39 3.93
CA SER A 28 10.98 -9.06 3.45
C SER A 28 10.75 -9.98 2.25
N VAL A 29 9.51 -10.08 1.74
CA VAL A 29 9.20 -10.92 0.58
C VAL A 29 10.06 -10.50 -0.61
N ASP A 30 10.71 -11.48 -1.23
CA ASP A 30 11.50 -11.24 -2.43
C ASP A 30 10.69 -11.57 -3.69
N VAL A 31 10.34 -10.55 -4.44
CA VAL A 31 9.52 -10.67 -5.65
C VAL A 31 10.13 -9.92 -6.83
N LYS A 32 9.72 -10.32 -8.03
CA LYS A 32 10.23 -9.76 -9.28
C LYS A 32 9.69 -8.36 -9.54
N ARG A 33 8.39 -8.13 -9.35
CA ARG A 33 7.72 -6.83 -9.60
C ARG A 33 7.30 -6.18 -8.29
N ASN A 34 7.99 -5.11 -7.89
CA ASN A 34 7.64 -4.31 -6.73
C ASN A 34 7.06 -2.96 -7.18
N VAL A 35 5.93 -2.59 -6.58
CA VAL A 35 5.32 -1.28 -6.78
C VAL A 35 5.27 -0.53 -5.46
N ILE A 36 5.85 0.66 -5.43
CA ILE A 36 5.94 1.48 -4.23
C ILE A 36 4.92 2.60 -4.32
N VAL A 37 3.84 2.48 -3.55
CA VAL A 37 2.79 3.49 -3.46
C VAL A 37 3.21 4.55 -2.47
N THR A 38 3.59 5.72 -2.95
CA THR A 38 4.04 6.83 -2.10
C THR A 38 2.90 7.79 -1.82
N ILE A 39 2.43 7.82 -0.57
CA ILE A 39 1.35 8.70 -0.13
C ILE A 39 1.93 10.01 0.42
N SER A 40 1.46 11.13 -0.14
CA SER A 40 1.85 12.49 0.23
C SER A 40 0.66 13.45 0.16
N ALA A 41 0.84 14.65 0.69
CA ALA A 41 -0.15 15.71 0.56
C ALA A 41 -0.06 16.44 -0.79
N ASP A 42 -1.18 17.03 -1.23
CA ASP A 42 -1.18 17.96 -2.38
C ASP A 42 -0.68 19.36 -1.98
N LYS A 43 -0.96 19.75 -0.72
CA LYS A 43 -0.59 21.07 -0.18
C LYS A 43 0.76 21.04 0.52
N GLY A 44 1.43 22.20 0.54
CA GLY A 44 2.69 22.41 1.26
C GLY A 44 2.48 22.73 2.75
N LEU A 45 3.53 23.24 3.39
CA LEU A 45 3.55 23.68 4.80
C LEU A 45 3.31 22.55 5.83
N CYS A 46 3.61 21.31 5.46
CA CYS A 46 3.49 20.12 6.31
C CYS A 46 4.78 19.78 7.09
N GLY A 47 5.74 20.71 7.16
CA GLY A 47 7.08 20.42 7.65
C GLY A 47 7.74 19.28 6.87
N GLY A 48 8.36 18.33 7.58
CA GLY A 48 9.09 17.21 6.99
C GLY A 48 8.26 16.01 6.51
N ILE A 49 6.93 16.00 6.74
CA ILE A 49 6.08 14.80 6.52
C ILE A 49 6.22 14.24 5.09
N ASN A 50 6.06 15.09 4.07
CA ASN A 50 6.16 14.65 2.68
C ASN A 50 7.58 14.21 2.28
N SER A 51 8.60 14.90 2.79
CA SER A 51 9.99 14.53 2.52
C SER A 51 10.37 13.22 3.18
N THR A 52 9.83 12.92 4.37
CA THR A 52 9.99 11.62 5.02
C THR A 52 9.37 10.50 4.19
N SER A 53 8.13 10.65 3.70
CA SER A 53 7.53 9.65 2.79
C SER A 53 8.42 9.38 1.58
N VAL A 54 8.86 10.43 0.88
CA VAL A 54 9.71 10.29 -0.31
C VAL A 54 11.05 9.64 0.02
N LYS A 55 11.68 10.01 1.14
CA LYS A 55 12.93 9.40 1.60
C LYS A 55 12.76 7.91 1.87
N THR A 56 11.68 7.52 2.55
CA THR A 56 11.35 6.11 2.82
C THR A 56 11.07 5.36 1.52
N SER A 57 10.30 5.92 0.60
CA SER A 57 10.05 5.32 -0.72
C SER A 57 11.32 5.10 -1.53
N ARG A 58 12.28 6.04 -1.49
CA ARG A 58 13.60 5.85 -2.10
C ARG A 58 14.41 4.75 -1.43
N ALA A 59 14.34 4.63 -0.10
CA ALA A 59 15.01 3.55 0.62
C ALA A 59 14.43 2.19 0.24
N VAL A 60 13.09 2.06 0.22
CA VAL A 60 12.40 0.82 -0.18
C VAL A 60 12.73 0.45 -1.63
N HIS A 61 12.79 1.42 -2.54
CA HIS A 61 13.16 1.19 -3.95
C HIS A 61 14.58 0.65 -4.10
N LYS A 62 15.53 1.22 -3.36
CA LYS A 62 16.92 0.75 -3.34
C LYS A 62 17.07 -0.63 -2.70
N LEU A 63 16.35 -0.90 -1.62
CA LEU A 63 16.41 -2.19 -0.92
C LEU A 63 15.91 -3.35 -1.77
N ASN A 64 14.93 -3.09 -2.63
CA ASN A 64 14.37 -4.11 -3.51
C ASN A 64 14.99 -4.08 -4.92
N ALA A 65 16.03 -3.27 -5.17
CA ALA A 65 16.68 -3.20 -6.47
C ALA A 65 17.52 -4.47 -6.72
N GLY A 66 17.52 -4.95 -7.96
CA GLY A 66 18.28 -6.13 -8.37
C GLY A 66 18.32 -6.27 -9.88
N PRO A 67 19.24 -7.10 -10.42
CA PRO A 67 19.46 -7.25 -11.86
C PRO A 67 18.23 -7.74 -12.63
N ASP A 68 17.31 -8.45 -11.97
CA ASP A 68 16.08 -8.98 -12.57
C ASP A 68 14.79 -8.47 -11.91
N LYS A 69 14.89 -7.40 -11.10
CA LYS A 69 13.75 -6.84 -10.36
C LYS A 69 13.24 -5.55 -11.00
N GLU A 70 11.94 -5.50 -11.21
CA GLU A 70 11.24 -4.31 -11.66
C GLU A 70 10.69 -3.56 -10.45
N ASN A 71 11.17 -2.32 -10.25
CA ASN A 71 10.74 -1.46 -9.14
C ASN A 71 10.13 -0.17 -9.69
N LYS A 72 8.81 -0.04 -9.51
CA LYS A 72 8.03 1.09 -9.98
C LYS A 72 7.46 1.91 -8.82
N TYR A 73 7.10 3.15 -9.11
CA TYR A 73 6.43 4.06 -8.21
C TYR A 73 5.01 4.33 -8.69
N VAL A 74 4.07 4.26 -7.75
CA VAL A 74 2.75 4.87 -7.87
C VAL A 74 2.70 6.01 -6.88
N ILE A 75 2.34 7.21 -7.34
CA ILE A 75 2.40 8.41 -6.52
C ILE A 75 0.99 8.91 -6.23
N LEU A 76 0.67 9.05 -4.95
CA LEU A 76 -0.56 9.65 -4.47
C LEU A 76 -0.23 11.01 -3.83
N GLY A 77 -0.58 12.09 -4.51
CA GLY A 77 -0.40 13.47 -4.07
C GLY A 77 0.70 14.25 -4.80
N GLU A 78 0.47 15.55 -4.98
CA GLU A 78 1.33 16.44 -5.78
C GLU A 78 2.76 16.60 -5.20
N LYS A 79 2.94 16.56 -3.87
CA LYS A 79 4.25 16.84 -3.27
C LYS A 79 5.26 15.71 -3.41
N ALA A 80 4.83 14.46 -3.45
CA ALA A 80 5.72 13.35 -3.80
C ALA A 80 6.07 13.38 -5.29
N LYS A 81 5.09 13.68 -6.16
CA LYS A 81 5.29 13.78 -7.62
C LYS A 81 6.39 14.77 -7.97
N VAL A 82 6.32 16.00 -7.45
CA VAL A 82 7.34 17.04 -7.70
C VAL A 82 8.73 16.64 -7.21
N GLN A 83 8.82 15.83 -6.14
CA GLN A 83 10.10 15.38 -5.60
C GLN A 83 10.70 14.20 -6.35
N LEU A 84 9.88 13.20 -6.71
CA LEU A 84 10.29 11.95 -7.36
C LEU A 84 10.48 12.10 -8.88
N ILE A 85 9.78 13.03 -9.52
CA ILE A 85 9.93 13.25 -10.97
C ILE A 85 11.32 13.78 -11.35
N ARG A 86 12.06 14.34 -10.40
CA ARG A 86 13.40 14.91 -10.64
C ARG A 86 14.45 13.83 -10.84
N ASP A 87 14.33 12.72 -10.12
CA ASP A 87 15.36 11.68 -10.02
C ASP A 87 14.88 10.31 -10.49
N SER A 88 13.57 10.03 -10.44
CA SER A 88 13.00 8.70 -10.68
C SER A 88 11.91 8.69 -11.76
N LYS A 89 11.91 9.66 -12.69
CA LYS A 89 10.85 9.83 -13.70
C LYS A 89 10.54 8.55 -14.48
N GLN A 90 11.56 7.79 -14.85
CA GLN A 90 11.43 6.56 -15.64
C GLN A 90 10.81 5.40 -14.85
N SER A 91 10.90 5.46 -13.52
CA SER A 91 10.35 4.45 -12.62
C SER A 91 8.94 4.78 -12.15
N ILE A 92 8.34 5.89 -12.58
CA ILE A 92 6.98 6.30 -12.19
C ILE A 92 5.98 5.74 -13.20
N GLU A 93 5.07 4.90 -12.71
CA GLU A 93 4.05 4.26 -13.54
C GLU A 93 2.75 5.07 -13.53
N LEU A 94 2.31 5.51 -12.34
CA LEU A 94 1.05 6.23 -12.16
C LEU A 94 1.21 7.37 -11.17
N CYS A 95 0.51 8.47 -11.43
CA CYS A 95 0.46 9.65 -10.55
C CYS A 95 -0.99 10.12 -10.42
N ILE A 96 -1.52 10.10 -9.20
CA ILE A 96 -2.86 10.60 -8.88
C ILE A 96 -2.71 11.75 -7.89
N THR A 97 -3.31 12.89 -8.19
CA THR A 97 -3.18 14.14 -7.42
C THR A 97 -4.54 14.72 -7.12
N GLU A 98 -4.59 15.78 -6.31
CA GLU A 98 -5.83 16.48 -5.95
C GLU A 98 -6.81 15.66 -5.09
N LEU A 99 -6.28 14.66 -4.37
CA LEU A 99 -7.02 13.74 -3.51
C LEU A 99 -7.73 14.43 -2.35
N GLN A 100 -7.29 15.63 -1.97
CA GLN A 100 -7.79 16.36 -0.80
C GLN A 100 -8.76 17.51 -1.13
N LYS A 101 -9.28 17.58 -2.37
CA LYS A 101 -10.30 18.58 -2.75
C LYS A 101 -11.61 18.40 -1.97
N ASN A 102 -12.02 17.14 -1.80
CA ASN A 102 -13.20 16.75 -1.03
C ASN A 102 -12.78 15.93 0.21
N PRO A 103 -13.65 15.78 1.23
CA PRO A 103 -13.40 14.83 2.31
C PRO A 103 -13.27 13.41 1.74
N LEU A 104 -12.12 12.79 1.96
CA LEU A 104 -11.86 11.40 1.58
C LEU A 104 -12.95 10.47 2.14
N ASN A 105 -13.48 9.62 1.27
CA ASN A 105 -14.42 8.56 1.58
C ASN A 105 -13.97 7.25 0.93
N TYR A 106 -14.57 6.14 1.35
CA TYR A 106 -14.22 4.81 0.86
C TYR A 106 -14.39 4.68 -0.66
N THR A 107 -15.51 5.17 -1.21
CA THR A 107 -15.80 5.09 -2.65
C THR A 107 -14.71 5.73 -3.51
N GLN A 108 -14.15 6.87 -3.09
CA GLN A 108 -13.04 7.52 -3.79
C GLN A 108 -11.76 6.70 -3.71
N VAL A 109 -11.45 6.14 -2.52
CA VAL A 109 -10.24 5.33 -2.32
C VAL A 109 -10.34 4.01 -3.09
N SER A 110 -11.49 3.35 -3.05
CA SER A 110 -11.76 2.13 -3.83
C SER A 110 -11.65 2.37 -5.33
N ALA A 111 -12.15 3.49 -5.86
CA ALA A 111 -11.94 3.82 -7.28
C ALA A 111 -10.47 4.04 -7.64
N ILE A 112 -9.66 4.61 -6.73
CA ILE A 112 -8.21 4.76 -6.90
C ILE A 112 -7.52 3.40 -6.83
N ALA A 113 -7.92 2.55 -5.89
CA ALA A 113 -7.40 1.20 -5.76
C ALA A 113 -7.69 0.39 -7.04
N ASP A 114 -8.92 0.41 -7.55
CA ASP A 114 -9.30 -0.22 -8.81
C ASP A 114 -8.45 0.26 -10.00
N ASP A 115 -8.18 1.56 -10.07
CA ASP A 115 -7.35 2.15 -11.13
C ASP A 115 -5.90 1.67 -11.04
N ILE A 116 -5.37 1.51 -9.81
CA ILE A 116 -4.04 0.94 -9.60
C ILE A 116 -4.03 -0.56 -9.96
N LEU A 117 -5.01 -1.34 -9.50
CA LEU A 117 -5.11 -2.77 -9.78
C LEU A 117 -5.23 -3.07 -11.28
N LYS A 118 -5.95 -2.23 -12.03
CA LYS A 118 -6.16 -2.41 -13.48
C LYS A 118 -4.96 -2.01 -14.32
N ASN A 119 -4.29 -0.91 -13.96
CA ASN A 119 -3.25 -0.32 -14.81
C ASN A 119 -1.83 -0.73 -14.40
N VAL A 120 -1.63 -1.25 -13.19
CA VAL A 120 -0.31 -1.53 -12.66
C VAL A 120 -0.19 -3.01 -12.32
N GLN A 121 0.74 -3.71 -12.99
CA GLN A 121 1.08 -5.07 -12.63
C GLN A 121 2.10 -5.09 -11.48
N PHE A 122 1.85 -5.90 -10.46
CA PHE A 122 2.72 -6.05 -9.30
C PHE A 122 2.67 -7.46 -8.75
N ASP A 123 3.77 -7.86 -8.10
CA ASP A 123 3.82 -9.04 -7.24
C ASP A 123 3.72 -8.60 -5.75
N ALA A 124 4.31 -7.45 -5.41
CA ALA A 124 4.15 -6.81 -4.11
C ALA A 124 3.95 -5.30 -4.23
N LEU A 125 2.88 -4.80 -3.60
CA LEU A 125 2.60 -3.40 -3.35
C LEU A 125 3.15 -2.98 -1.98
N ARG A 126 3.98 -1.95 -1.98
CA ARG A 126 4.62 -1.39 -0.77
C ARG A 126 4.09 0.01 -0.54
N ILE A 127 3.14 0.14 0.37
CA ILE A 127 2.44 1.39 0.65
C ILE A 127 3.22 2.18 1.69
N VAL A 128 3.77 3.32 1.29
CA VAL A 128 4.54 4.23 2.16
C VAL A 128 3.66 5.40 2.58
N TYR A 129 3.40 5.50 3.87
CA TYR A 129 2.59 6.56 4.47
C TYR A 129 3.12 6.98 5.84
N ASN A 130 2.61 8.09 6.37
CA ASN A 130 2.92 8.51 7.73
C ASN A 130 1.76 8.13 8.66
N LYS A 131 2.01 7.18 9.57
CA LYS A 131 1.05 6.78 10.59
C LYS A 131 0.97 7.86 11.66
N PHE A 132 -0.23 8.40 11.86
CA PHE A 132 -0.50 9.34 12.94
C PHE A 132 -0.36 8.64 14.30
N SER A 133 0.64 9.04 15.10
CA SER A 133 0.83 8.54 16.46
C SER A 133 0.32 9.56 17.48
N SER A 134 0.73 10.82 17.33
CA SER A 134 0.25 11.94 18.15
C SER A 134 0.31 13.24 17.38
N VAL A 135 -0.13 14.35 17.98
CA VAL A 135 -0.10 15.69 17.35
C VAL A 135 1.33 16.12 16.95
N VAL A 136 2.35 15.60 17.64
CA VAL A 136 3.76 15.93 17.41
C VAL A 136 4.54 14.79 16.74
N SER A 137 3.95 13.60 16.64
CA SER A 137 4.63 12.38 16.16
C SER A 137 3.88 11.71 15.02
N PHE A 138 4.58 11.55 13.90
CA PHE A 138 4.12 10.85 12.71
C PHE A 138 5.22 9.87 12.30
N LEU A 139 4.88 8.59 12.24
CA LEU A 139 5.85 7.52 11.98
C LEU A 139 5.77 7.10 10.52
N PRO A 140 6.86 7.22 9.73
CA PRO A 140 6.88 6.65 8.39
C PRO A 140 6.72 5.13 8.49
N THR A 141 5.69 4.62 7.84
CA THR A 141 5.29 3.21 7.86
C THR A 141 5.25 2.70 6.43
N VAL A 142 5.69 1.46 6.25
CA VAL A 142 5.57 0.72 5.00
C VAL A 142 4.65 -0.46 5.31
N SER A 143 3.57 -0.61 4.55
CA SER A 143 2.71 -1.79 4.61
C SER A 143 2.80 -2.54 3.29
N THR A 144 2.88 -3.87 3.37
CA THR A 144 3.03 -4.73 2.20
C THR A 144 1.72 -5.42 1.89
N VAL A 145 1.28 -5.33 0.64
CA VAL A 145 0.16 -6.09 0.09
C VAL A 145 0.71 -6.94 -1.05
N LEU A 146 0.43 -8.23 -1.01
CA LEU A 146 0.91 -9.18 -2.00
C LEU A 146 -0.16 -9.38 -3.08
N SER A 147 0.25 -9.72 -4.30
CA SER A 147 -0.69 -10.14 -5.33
C SER A 147 -1.32 -11.51 -4.98
N PRO A 148 -2.52 -11.82 -5.48
CA PRO A 148 -3.18 -13.10 -5.22
C PRO A 148 -2.26 -14.31 -5.50
N GLU A 149 -1.54 -14.28 -6.61
CA GLU A 149 -0.62 -15.35 -7.04
C GLU A 149 0.52 -15.57 -6.03
N ILE A 150 1.06 -14.49 -5.45
CA ILE A 150 2.13 -14.59 -4.46
C ILE A 150 1.56 -15.03 -3.10
N VAL A 151 0.37 -14.55 -2.73
CA VAL A 151 -0.33 -14.98 -1.52
C VAL A 151 -0.60 -16.48 -1.53
N GLU A 152 -1.09 -17.01 -2.64
CA GLU A 152 -1.33 -18.45 -2.81
C GLU A 152 -0.03 -19.25 -2.68
N ARG A 153 1.02 -18.83 -3.39
CA ARG A 153 2.34 -19.47 -3.32
C ARG A 153 2.93 -19.44 -1.90
N GLU A 154 2.81 -18.32 -1.19
CA GLU A 154 3.32 -18.18 0.18
C GLU A 154 2.46 -18.96 1.19
N SER A 155 1.17 -19.16 0.92
CA SER A 155 0.28 -20.03 1.70
C SER A 155 0.72 -21.50 1.56
N GLU A 156 0.98 -21.97 0.34
CA GLU A 156 1.46 -23.34 0.08
C GLU A 156 2.86 -23.61 0.65
N ALA A 157 3.73 -22.59 0.70
CA ALA A 157 5.09 -22.72 1.22
C ALA A 157 5.18 -22.88 2.75
N GLY A 158 4.06 -22.76 3.49
CA GLY A 158 4.01 -23.07 4.93
C GLY A 158 4.55 -21.99 5.86
N GLY A 159 4.36 -20.71 5.51
CA GLY A 159 4.75 -19.55 6.34
C GLY A 159 3.62 -18.99 7.22
N LYS A 160 3.66 -17.68 7.51
CA LYS A 160 2.57 -16.97 8.24
C LYS A 160 1.21 -17.05 7.54
N LEU A 161 1.19 -17.29 6.22
CA LEU A 161 -0.04 -17.54 5.45
C LEU A 161 -0.45 -19.02 5.42
N GLY A 162 0.38 -19.94 5.94
CA GLY A 162 0.02 -21.35 6.06
C GLY A 162 -1.09 -21.59 7.09
N ASP A 163 -1.24 -20.67 8.06
CA ASP A 163 -2.32 -20.71 9.05
C ASP A 163 -3.72 -20.55 8.41
N LEU A 164 -3.80 -20.13 7.14
CA LEU A 164 -5.06 -20.10 6.39
C LEU A 164 -5.71 -21.49 6.27
N ASP A 165 -4.92 -22.56 6.25
CA ASP A 165 -5.43 -23.94 6.20
C ASP A 165 -6.16 -24.37 7.49
N SER A 166 -6.01 -23.59 8.57
CA SER A 166 -6.77 -23.80 9.81
C SER A 166 -8.21 -23.29 9.75
N TYR A 167 -8.55 -22.50 8.72
CA TYR A 167 -9.89 -21.95 8.52
C TYR A 167 -10.70 -22.83 7.58
N GLU A 168 -11.93 -23.14 7.99
CA GLU A 168 -12.90 -23.78 7.11
C GLU A 168 -13.55 -22.72 6.21
N ILE A 169 -13.49 -22.93 4.91
CA ILE A 169 -14.06 -22.03 3.92
C ILE A 169 -15.54 -22.37 3.75
N GLU A 170 -16.41 -21.46 4.18
CA GLU A 170 -17.85 -21.55 3.92
C GLU A 170 -18.19 -20.93 2.55
N GLY A 171 -18.76 -21.73 1.64
CA GLY A 171 -19.18 -21.27 0.32
C GLY A 171 -18.90 -22.31 -0.77
N GLY A 172 -19.46 -22.11 -1.97
CA GLY A 172 -19.14 -22.93 -3.15
C GLY A 172 -17.89 -22.46 -3.91
N GLU A 173 -17.20 -21.44 -3.41
CA GLU A 173 -16.02 -20.83 -4.02
C GLU A 173 -14.76 -21.60 -3.63
N SER A 174 -13.79 -21.63 -4.54
CA SER A 174 -12.48 -22.25 -4.28
C SER A 174 -11.61 -21.37 -3.38
N LYS A 175 -10.61 -21.98 -2.70
CA LYS A 175 -9.64 -21.24 -1.87
C LYS A 175 -8.95 -20.11 -2.65
N SER A 176 -8.59 -20.37 -3.91
CA SER A 176 -7.92 -19.41 -4.77
C SER A 176 -8.80 -18.20 -5.09
N GLU A 177 -10.09 -18.41 -5.38
CA GLU A 177 -11.05 -17.32 -5.64
C GLU A 177 -11.25 -16.43 -4.40
N ILE A 178 -11.33 -17.04 -3.21
CA ILE A 178 -11.47 -16.28 -1.96
C ILE A 178 -10.22 -15.48 -1.66
N LEU A 179 -9.03 -16.06 -1.84
CA LEU A 179 -7.77 -15.33 -1.64
C LEU A 179 -7.63 -14.18 -2.63
N GLN A 180 -8.07 -14.36 -3.87
CA GLN A 180 -8.13 -13.27 -4.84
C GLN A 180 -9.07 -12.16 -4.37
N ASN A 181 -10.32 -12.47 -4.06
CA ASN A 181 -11.29 -11.49 -3.59
C ASN A 181 -10.82 -10.76 -2.31
N LEU A 182 -10.20 -11.50 -1.39
CA LEU A 182 -9.74 -10.98 -0.10
C LEU A 182 -8.50 -10.09 -0.25
N THR A 183 -7.58 -10.41 -1.16
CA THR A 183 -6.41 -9.56 -1.45
C THR A 183 -6.79 -8.30 -2.22
N GLU A 184 -7.72 -8.38 -3.16
CA GLU A 184 -8.30 -7.20 -3.83
C GLU A 184 -9.02 -6.29 -2.82
N PHE A 185 -9.77 -6.89 -1.90
CA PHE A 185 -10.44 -6.14 -0.83
C PHE A 185 -9.47 -5.56 0.21
N GLN A 186 -8.39 -6.25 0.55
CA GLN A 186 -7.34 -5.72 1.44
C GLN A 186 -6.73 -4.42 0.89
N PHE A 187 -6.66 -4.29 -0.44
CA PHE A 187 -6.08 -3.11 -1.07
C PHE A 187 -7.07 -1.95 -1.25
N SER A 188 -8.36 -2.22 -1.41
CA SER A 188 -9.41 -1.21 -1.69
C SER A 188 -9.92 -0.45 -0.47
#